data_AF-Q311U8-F1
#
_entry.id   AF-Q311U8-F1
#
_cell.length_a   1.000
_cell.length_b   1.000
_cell.length_c   1.000
_cell.angle_alpha   90.00
_cell.angle_beta   90.00
_cell.angle_gamma   90.00
#
_symmetry.space_group_name_H-M   'P 1'
#
loop_
_entity.id
_entity.type
_entity.pdbx_description
1 polymer ?
#
loop_
_entity_poly.entity_id
_entity_poly.type
_entity_poly.pdbx_seq_one_letter_code
_entity_poly.pdbx_strand_id
1 'polypeptide(L)'
;MGTAFHQGALDNFCALYAVVNAFCRTHALTAFQARRMFHDTLLRLAQDDEVFTAAVTAATDYTGIVHDMLEWYGAGLFPLHVQSAFADEPAGESDFWSMAADWLAAGARRTMLLRFMRYVPGQDAPVVRHWTAADRLLGDSLFLLDSSRDSGALHVLLRHQVTCFRERVNEERFVRIIPSSCLLLQGLDAPPPRGMSISRPRR
;
A
#
# COMPACT_ATOMS: atom_id res chain seq x y z
N MET A 1 -31.10 7.43 11.23
CA MET A 1 -30.30 6.47 12.02
C MET A 1 -28.85 6.76 11.72
N GLY A 2 -28.04 7.06 12.74
CA GLY A 2 -26.61 7.30 12.54
C GLY A 2 -25.91 6.01 12.14
N THR A 3 -25.11 6.05 11.08
CA THR A 3 -24.21 4.95 10.69
C THR A 3 -23.13 4.79 11.76
N ALA A 4 -22.89 3.55 12.19
CA ALA A 4 -21.72 3.26 13.01
C ALA A 4 -20.46 3.45 12.16
N PHE A 5 -19.46 4.16 12.68
CA PHE A 5 -18.16 4.28 12.04
C PHE A 5 -17.30 3.08 12.44
N HIS A 6 -16.69 2.41 11.45
CA HIS A 6 -15.72 1.36 11.72
C HIS A 6 -14.31 1.94 11.90
N GLN A 7 -13.39 1.17 12.51
CA GLN A 7 -11.99 1.58 12.61
C GLN A 7 -11.42 1.81 11.20
N GLY A 8 -10.74 2.95 10.97
CA GLY A 8 -10.33 3.40 9.63
C GLY A 8 -11.35 4.28 8.89
N ALA A 9 -12.59 4.42 9.40
CA ALA A 9 -13.63 5.21 8.74
C ALA A 9 -13.53 6.72 9.02
N LEU A 10 -12.96 7.09 10.17
CA LEU A 10 -12.80 8.48 10.60
C LEU A 10 -11.36 8.98 10.48
N ASP A 11 -10.40 8.08 10.34
CA ASP A 11 -9.00 8.44 10.23
C ASP A 11 -8.57 8.53 8.77
N ASN A 12 -7.72 9.51 8.47
CA ASN A 12 -7.22 9.75 7.12
C ASN A 12 -5.92 8.99 6.86
N PHE A 13 -5.61 7.94 7.64
CA PHE A 13 -4.29 7.30 7.67
C PHE A 13 -4.21 6.01 6.84
N CYS A 14 -5.03 5.87 5.79
CA CYS A 14 -5.01 4.69 4.90
C CYS A 14 -3.61 4.35 4.38
N ALA A 15 -2.78 5.34 4.07
CA ALA A 15 -1.41 5.13 3.64
C ALA A 15 -0.52 4.45 4.68
N LEU A 16 -0.66 4.82 5.97
CA LEU A 16 0.09 4.19 7.05
C LEU A 16 -0.38 2.73 7.23
N TYR A 17 -1.69 2.49 7.17
CA TYR A 17 -2.23 1.12 7.21
C TYR A 17 -1.75 0.27 6.04
N ALA A 18 -1.73 0.81 4.83
CA ALA A 18 -1.21 0.14 3.65
C ALA A 18 0.24 -0.29 3.86
N VAL A 19 1.12 0.62 4.29
CA VAL A 19 2.54 0.30 4.52
C VAL A 19 2.71 -0.72 5.64
N VAL A 20 1.99 -0.57 6.77
CA VAL A 20 2.03 -1.54 7.87
C VAL A 20 1.60 -2.91 7.40
N ASN A 21 0.51 -3.01 6.63
CA ASN A 21 0.02 -4.28 6.09
C ASN A 21 0.97 -4.88 5.04
N ALA A 22 1.64 -4.04 4.24
CA ALA A 22 2.71 -4.49 3.36
C ALA A 22 3.88 -5.10 4.15
N PHE A 23 4.29 -4.50 5.27
CA PHE A 23 5.28 -5.11 6.17
C PHE A 23 4.77 -6.38 6.85
N CYS A 24 3.50 -6.44 7.26
CA CYS A 24 2.88 -7.67 7.74
C CYS A 24 2.96 -8.78 6.69
N ARG A 25 2.68 -8.48 5.42
CA ARG A 25 2.71 -9.44 4.32
C ARG A 25 4.12 -9.91 3.98
N THR A 26 5.10 -9.02 4.07
CA THR A 26 6.50 -9.28 3.70
C THR A 26 7.34 -9.86 4.84
N HIS A 27 6.97 -9.62 6.10
CA HIS A 27 7.80 -9.97 7.27
C HIS A 27 7.04 -10.63 8.42
N ALA A 28 5.74 -10.89 8.26
CA ALA A 28 4.90 -11.48 9.30
C ALA A 28 5.00 -10.75 10.65
N LEU A 29 4.88 -9.42 10.63
CA LEU A 29 4.97 -8.59 11.82
C LEU A 29 3.99 -9.05 12.91
N THR A 30 4.45 -9.01 14.15
CA THR A 30 3.57 -9.13 15.30
C THR A 30 2.67 -7.90 15.43
N ALA A 31 1.53 -8.04 16.10
CA ALA A 31 0.64 -6.91 16.39
C ALA A 31 1.34 -5.79 17.20
N PHE A 32 2.37 -6.11 17.98
CA PHE A 32 3.18 -5.13 18.69
C PHE A 32 4.07 -4.33 17.73
N GLN A 33 4.78 -5.02 16.82
CA GLN A 33 5.63 -4.35 15.81
C GLN A 33 4.80 -3.48 14.87
N ALA A 34 3.65 -3.97 14.40
CA ALA A 34 2.73 -3.20 13.56
C ALA A 34 2.22 -1.93 14.26
N ARG A 35 1.79 -2.05 15.53
CA ARG A 35 1.36 -0.89 16.34
C ARG A 35 2.47 0.11 16.56
N ARG A 36 3.68 -0.38 16.89
CA ARG A 36 4.84 0.48 17.08
C ARG A 36 5.19 1.24 15.81
N MET A 37 5.22 0.56 14.65
CA MET A 37 5.44 1.21 13.35
C MET A 37 4.43 2.33 13.11
N PHE A 38 3.14 2.04 13.29
CA PHE A 38 2.07 3.01 13.10
C PHE A 38 2.21 4.22 14.06
N HIS A 39 2.41 3.98 15.36
CA HIS A 39 2.54 5.06 16.35
C HIS A 39 3.81 5.89 16.16
N ASP A 40 4.95 5.25 15.90
CA ASP A 40 6.24 5.93 15.68
C ASP A 40 6.13 6.86 14.46
N THR A 41 5.42 6.46 13.39
CA THR A 41 5.13 7.34 12.25
C THR A 41 4.21 8.49 12.62
N LEU A 42 3.11 8.25 13.37
CA LEU A 42 2.22 9.34 13.80
C LEU A 42 2.94 10.39 14.65
N LEU A 43 3.79 9.94 15.58
CA LEU A 43 4.58 10.85 16.42
C LEU A 43 5.56 11.68 15.60
N ARG A 44 6.11 11.14 14.50
CA ARG A 44 6.95 11.90 13.56
C ARG A 44 6.17 12.90 12.74
N LEU A 45 5.01 12.50 12.21
CA LEU A 45 4.15 13.41 11.47
C LEU A 45 3.80 14.62 12.35
N ALA A 46 3.46 14.39 13.61
CA ALA A 46 3.14 15.44 14.58
C ALA A 46 4.30 16.39 14.93
N GLN A 47 5.53 16.14 14.45
CA GLN A 47 6.66 17.08 14.59
C GLN A 47 6.69 18.15 13.49
N ASP A 48 5.91 17.97 12.43
CA ASP A 48 5.78 18.90 11.31
C ASP A 48 4.31 19.33 11.19
N ASP A 49 4.01 20.56 11.61
CA ASP A 49 2.64 21.08 11.65
C ASP A 49 1.97 21.10 10.27
N GLU A 50 2.73 21.38 9.21
CA GLU A 50 2.20 21.47 7.85
C GLU A 50 1.83 20.08 7.33
N VAL A 51 2.75 19.13 7.44
CA VAL A 51 2.53 17.74 7.03
C VAL A 51 1.44 17.08 7.87
N PHE A 52 1.45 17.31 9.19
CA PHE A 52 0.43 16.78 10.09
C PHE A 52 -0.95 17.33 9.76
N THR A 53 -1.06 18.65 9.55
CA THR A 53 -2.33 19.29 9.16
C THR A 53 -2.84 18.70 7.85
N ALA A 54 -1.98 18.62 6.82
CA ALA A 54 -2.35 18.04 5.54
C ALA A 54 -2.82 16.58 5.68
N ALA A 55 -2.19 15.79 6.55
CA ALA A 55 -2.58 14.42 6.83
C ALA A 55 -3.92 14.31 7.55
N VAL A 56 -4.19 15.12 8.58
CA VAL A 56 -5.46 15.04 9.32
C VAL A 56 -6.63 15.65 8.55
N THR A 57 -6.39 16.58 7.62
CA THR A 57 -7.43 17.19 6.77
C THR A 57 -7.57 16.51 5.40
N ALA A 58 -6.90 15.37 5.16
CA ALA A 58 -6.87 14.68 3.87
C ALA A 58 -6.43 15.56 2.68
N ALA A 59 -5.62 16.58 2.94
CA ALA A 59 -5.06 17.50 1.95
C ALA A 59 -3.67 17.06 1.46
N THR A 60 -3.41 15.75 1.49
CA THR A 60 -2.17 15.13 1.01
C THR A 60 -2.51 13.86 0.25
N ASP A 61 -1.59 13.43 -0.61
CA ASP A 61 -1.66 12.10 -1.18
C ASP A 61 -0.75 11.08 -0.52
N TYR A 62 -0.10 11.44 0.58
CA TYR A 62 0.76 10.56 1.38
C TYR A 62 1.96 9.96 0.63
N THR A 63 2.24 10.32 -0.62
CA THR A 63 3.31 9.68 -1.40
C THR A 63 4.66 9.79 -0.70
N GLY A 64 5.03 10.99 -0.23
CA GLY A 64 6.25 11.20 0.56
C GLY A 64 6.27 10.36 1.84
N ILE A 65 5.19 10.36 2.61
CA ILE A 65 5.06 9.60 3.86
C ILE A 65 5.23 8.09 3.62
N VAL A 66 4.64 7.55 2.55
CA VAL A 66 4.79 6.15 2.16
C VAL A 66 6.26 5.84 1.88
N HIS A 67 6.93 6.65 1.06
CA HIS A 67 8.35 6.46 0.74
C HIS A 67 9.23 6.53 2.00
N ASP A 68 9.02 7.52 2.86
CA ASP A 68 9.77 7.69 4.11
C ASP A 68 9.61 6.48 5.03
N MET A 69 8.39 5.95 5.17
CA MET A 69 8.17 4.74 5.97
C MET A 69 8.88 3.53 5.37
N LEU A 70 8.78 3.33 4.05
CA LEU A 70 9.44 2.20 3.38
C LEU A 70 10.96 2.28 3.51
N GLU A 71 11.55 3.46 3.36
CA GLU A 71 12.98 3.67 3.54
C GLU A 71 13.39 3.45 4.99
N TRP A 72 12.72 4.12 5.93
CA TRP A 72 13.08 4.07 7.35
C TRP A 72 13.03 2.65 7.92
N TYR A 73 11.92 1.93 7.68
CA TYR A 73 11.75 0.58 8.20
C TYR A 73 12.46 -0.48 7.35
N GLY A 74 12.57 -0.24 6.04
CA GLY A 74 13.23 -1.10 5.07
C GLY A 74 14.75 -1.11 5.22
N ALA A 75 15.38 0.03 5.49
CA ALA A 75 16.82 0.12 5.73
C ALA A 75 17.21 -0.38 7.14
N GLY A 76 16.25 -0.39 8.07
CA GLY A 76 16.45 -0.77 9.46
C GLY A 76 16.05 -2.21 9.76
N LEU A 77 14.91 -2.36 10.44
CA LEU A 77 14.49 -3.59 11.11
C LEU A 77 13.93 -4.66 10.16
N PHE A 78 13.47 -4.26 8.97
CA PHE A 78 12.72 -5.12 8.06
C PHE A 78 13.24 -4.97 6.63
N PRO A 79 14.42 -5.57 6.31
CA PRO A 79 15.04 -5.46 5.00
C PRO A 79 14.06 -5.65 3.84
N LEU A 80 13.91 -4.62 3.02
CA LEU A 80 12.89 -4.55 1.99
C LEU A 80 13.50 -4.10 0.67
N HIS A 81 13.23 -4.85 -0.40
CA HIS A 81 13.44 -4.36 -1.76
C HIS A 81 12.17 -3.67 -2.24
N VAL A 82 12.31 -2.44 -2.73
CA VAL A 82 11.23 -1.62 -3.28
C VAL A 82 11.62 -1.24 -4.70
N GLN A 83 10.70 -1.42 -5.64
CA GLN A 83 10.84 -0.96 -7.02
C GLN A 83 9.54 -0.28 -7.47
N SER A 84 9.64 0.79 -8.25
CA SER A 84 8.48 1.37 -8.93
C SER A 84 8.00 0.39 -10.00
N ALA A 85 6.69 0.13 -10.05
CA ALA A 85 6.11 -0.80 -11.02
C ALA A 85 6.23 -0.27 -12.45
N PHE A 86 6.22 1.05 -12.61
CA PHE A 86 6.34 1.72 -13.89
C PHE A 86 7.33 2.88 -13.78
N ALA A 87 8.24 2.98 -14.76
CA ALA A 87 9.11 4.14 -14.92
C ALA A 87 8.35 5.33 -15.53
N ASP A 88 7.42 5.03 -16.44
CA ASP A 88 6.52 5.96 -17.13
C ASP A 88 5.04 5.52 -16.93
N GLU A 89 4.08 6.24 -17.48
CA GLU A 89 2.68 5.77 -17.52
C GLU A 89 2.58 4.42 -18.27
N PRO A 90 1.77 3.45 -17.80
CA PRO A 90 1.56 2.19 -18.49
C PRO A 90 0.95 2.44 -19.87
N ALA A 91 1.32 1.64 -20.88
CA ALA A 91 0.76 1.80 -22.22
C ALA A 91 -0.73 1.42 -22.26
N GLY A 92 -1.17 0.55 -21.34
CA GLY A 92 -2.59 0.24 -21.13
C GLY A 92 -2.87 -0.42 -19.78
N GLU A 93 -4.16 -0.59 -19.46
CA GLU A 93 -4.58 -1.30 -18.25
C GLU A 93 -4.07 -2.75 -18.23
N SER A 94 -3.91 -3.38 -19.41
CA SER A 94 -3.35 -4.72 -19.55
C SER A 94 -1.99 -4.86 -18.89
N ASP A 95 -1.15 -3.83 -19.01
CA ASP A 95 0.22 -3.86 -18.49
C ASP A 95 0.20 -3.88 -16.96
N PHE A 96 -0.69 -3.09 -16.35
CA PHE A 96 -0.90 -3.11 -14.92
C PHE A 96 -1.33 -4.48 -14.42
N TRP A 97 -2.32 -5.08 -15.07
CA TRP A 97 -2.82 -6.37 -14.62
C TRP A 97 -1.83 -7.52 -14.85
N SER A 98 -1.08 -7.50 -15.96
CA SER A 98 -0.04 -8.49 -16.23
C SER A 98 1.10 -8.36 -15.22
N MET A 99 1.59 -7.13 -14.98
CA MET A 99 2.59 -6.86 -13.94
C MET A 99 2.12 -7.33 -12.57
N ALA A 100 0.87 -7.04 -12.20
CA ALA A 100 0.31 -7.45 -10.92
C ALA A 100 0.23 -8.97 -10.79
N ALA A 101 -0.19 -9.66 -11.86
CA ALA A 101 -0.23 -11.12 -11.91
C ALA A 101 1.17 -11.71 -11.71
N ASP A 102 2.14 -11.26 -12.51
CA ASP A 102 3.50 -11.77 -12.50
C ASP A 102 4.17 -11.54 -11.15
N TRP A 103 4.03 -10.33 -10.59
CA TRP A 103 4.67 -9.96 -9.34
C TRP A 103 4.11 -10.76 -8.15
N LEU A 104 2.79 -10.80 -8.00
CA LEU A 104 2.12 -11.43 -6.86
C LEU A 104 2.18 -12.96 -6.93
N ALA A 105 2.28 -13.55 -8.13
CA ALA A 105 2.43 -15.00 -8.30
C ALA A 105 3.86 -15.49 -8.00
N ALA A 106 4.88 -14.63 -8.15
CA ALA A 106 6.28 -15.04 -8.14
C ALA A 106 6.90 -15.29 -6.74
N GLY A 107 6.10 -15.44 -5.70
CA GLY A 107 6.53 -16.09 -4.46
C GLY A 107 6.04 -15.47 -3.16
N ALA A 108 6.45 -16.10 -2.06
CA ALA A 108 6.16 -15.62 -0.71
C ALA A 108 6.86 -14.27 -0.44
N ARG A 109 6.33 -13.51 0.55
CA ARG A 109 6.88 -12.22 0.99
C ARG A 109 6.89 -11.13 -0.09
N ARG A 110 5.97 -11.20 -1.04
CA ARG A 110 5.71 -10.15 -2.04
C ARG A 110 4.34 -9.53 -1.82
N THR A 111 4.26 -8.25 -2.13
CA THR A 111 3.04 -7.44 -2.14
C THR A 111 3.26 -6.26 -3.07
N MET A 112 2.21 -5.50 -3.33
CA MET A 112 2.30 -4.21 -3.99
C MET A 112 1.57 -3.16 -3.17
N LEU A 113 2.10 -1.95 -3.16
CA LEU A 113 1.40 -0.76 -2.69
C LEU A 113 0.91 0.03 -3.90
N LEU A 114 -0.28 0.57 -3.81
CA LEU A 114 -0.82 1.44 -4.85
C LEU A 114 -1.81 2.43 -4.28
N ARG A 115 -1.96 3.56 -4.97
CA ARG A 115 -3.05 4.50 -4.75
C ARG A 115 -4.15 4.27 -5.78
N PHE A 116 -5.40 4.31 -5.34
CA PHE A 116 -6.56 4.40 -6.20
C PHE A 116 -7.49 5.54 -5.82
N MET A 117 -8.29 5.96 -6.80
CA MET A 117 -9.36 6.91 -6.66
C MET A 117 -10.68 6.24 -7.04
N ARG A 118 -11.71 6.37 -6.20
CA ARG A 118 -13.06 5.90 -6.54
C ARG A 118 -13.94 7.09 -6.92
N TYR A 119 -14.65 6.94 -8.02
CA TYR A 119 -15.59 7.92 -8.54
C TYR A 119 -17.01 7.42 -8.32
N VAL A 120 -17.93 8.36 -8.24
CA VAL A 120 -19.37 8.09 -8.35
C VAL A 120 -19.80 8.59 -9.72
N PRO A 121 -20.63 7.83 -10.46
CA PRO A 121 -21.20 8.28 -11.73
C PRO A 121 -21.74 9.71 -11.66
N GLY A 122 -21.35 10.53 -12.63
CA GLY A 122 -21.76 11.94 -12.71
C GLY A 122 -21.01 12.92 -11.78
N GLN A 123 -20.00 12.47 -11.02
CA GLN A 123 -19.14 13.36 -10.23
C GLN A 123 -17.73 13.48 -10.84
N ASP A 124 -17.25 14.71 -10.95
CA ASP A 124 -15.91 15.01 -11.49
C ASP A 124 -14.78 14.75 -10.49
N ALA A 125 -15.08 14.86 -9.19
CA ALA A 125 -14.12 14.61 -8.13
C ALA A 125 -14.26 13.18 -7.60
N PRO A 126 -13.14 12.52 -7.25
CA PRO A 126 -13.22 11.22 -6.60
C PRO A 126 -13.78 11.37 -5.18
N VAL A 127 -14.68 10.46 -4.81
CA VAL A 127 -15.26 10.39 -3.45
C VAL A 127 -14.34 9.68 -2.46
N VAL A 128 -13.41 8.87 -2.96
CA VAL A 128 -12.40 8.17 -2.15
C VAL A 128 -11.05 8.35 -2.81
N ARG A 129 -10.06 8.72 -2.01
CA ARG A 129 -8.64 8.70 -2.35
C ARG A 129 -7.98 7.75 -1.36
N HIS A 130 -7.38 6.67 -1.82
CA HIS A 130 -6.99 5.58 -0.94
C HIS A 130 -5.66 4.97 -1.36
N TRP A 131 -4.83 4.69 -0.37
CA TRP A 131 -3.69 3.79 -0.50
C TRP A 131 -4.08 2.40 -0.03
N THR A 132 -3.54 1.39 -0.70
CA THR A 132 -3.79 0.00 -0.34
C THR A 132 -2.57 -0.87 -0.57
N ALA A 133 -2.46 -1.95 0.21
CA ALA A 133 -1.56 -3.06 -0.07
C ALA A 133 -2.35 -4.23 -0.69
N ALA A 134 -1.86 -4.79 -1.80
CA ALA A 134 -2.50 -5.94 -2.42
C ALA A 134 -1.95 -7.27 -1.88
N ASP A 135 -2.84 -8.24 -1.66
CA ASP A 135 -2.48 -9.58 -1.21
C ASP A 135 -2.14 -10.51 -2.37
N ARG A 136 -3.11 -10.67 -3.28
CA ARG A 136 -3.08 -11.66 -4.35
C ARG A 136 -3.98 -11.24 -5.51
N LEU A 137 -3.65 -11.76 -6.69
CA LEU A 137 -4.50 -11.70 -7.87
C LEU A 137 -5.05 -13.10 -8.16
N LEU A 138 -6.37 -13.24 -8.30
CA LEU A 138 -7.02 -14.48 -8.74
C LEU A 138 -7.96 -14.17 -9.92
N GLY A 139 -7.62 -14.67 -11.10
CA GLY A 139 -8.34 -14.33 -12.34
C GLY A 139 -8.36 -12.82 -12.56
N ASP A 140 -9.56 -12.24 -12.55
CA ASP A 140 -9.81 -10.81 -12.76
C ASP A 140 -10.03 -10.03 -11.46
N SER A 141 -9.61 -10.58 -10.32
CA SER A 141 -9.85 -10.01 -8.99
C SER A 141 -8.52 -9.75 -8.26
N LEU A 142 -8.22 -8.48 -7.97
CA LEU A 142 -7.12 -8.08 -7.10
C LEU A 142 -7.62 -7.90 -5.67
N PHE A 143 -7.14 -8.74 -4.75
CA PHE A 143 -7.54 -8.72 -3.34
C PHE A 143 -6.68 -7.73 -2.55
N LEU A 144 -7.32 -6.90 -1.74
CA LEU A 144 -6.70 -5.85 -0.93
C LEU A 144 -6.58 -6.27 0.55
N LEU A 145 -5.55 -5.79 1.24
CA LEU A 145 -5.24 -6.15 2.63
C LEU A 145 -5.87 -5.23 3.67
N ASP A 146 -6.03 -3.95 3.34
CA ASP A 146 -6.22 -2.84 4.29
C ASP A 146 -7.52 -2.07 4.11
N SER A 147 -8.48 -2.71 3.46
CA SER A 147 -9.83 -2.18 3.26
C SER A 147 -10.53 -1.90 4.59
N SER A 148 -11.16 -0.72 4.69
CA SER A 148 -12.06 -0.37 5.79
C SER A 148 -13.13 -1.47 6.00
N ARG A 149 -13.65 -1.59 7.22
CA ARG A 149 -14.80 -2.46 7.52
C ARG A 149 -16.15 -1.81 7.20
N ASP A 150 -16.14 -0.63 6.60
CA ASP A 150 -17.35 0.04 6.14
C ASP A 150 -18.04 -0.74 5.02
N SER A 151 -19.37 -0.70 4.98
CA SER A 151 -20.19 -1.40 3.98
C SER A 151 -19.91 -0.98 2.53
N GLY A 152 -19.23 0.15 2.33
CA GLY A 152 -18.80 0.64 1.02
C GLY A 152 -17.33 0.39 0.69
N ALA A 153 -16.56 -0.28 1.56
CA ALA A 153 -15.14 -0.49 1.33
C ALA A 153 -14.88 -1.47 0.18
N LEU A 154 -13.87 -1.18 -0.62
CA LEU A 154 -13.41 -2.09 -1.67
C LEU A 154 -12.42 -3.08 -1.04
N HIS A 155 -12.82 -4.34 -0.96
CA HIS A 155 -11.94 -5.46 -0.56
C HIS A 155 -11.29 -6.16 -1.76
N VAL A 156 -11.86 -5.95 -2.94
CA VAL A 156 -11.43 -6.53 -4.20
C VAL A 156 -11.62 -5.48 -5.28
N LEU A 157 -10.61 -5.32 -6.14
CA LEU A 157 -10.73 -4.56 -7.38
C LEU A 157 -10.95 -5.54 -8.53
N LEU A 158 -12.08 -5.40 -9.22
CA LEU A 158 -12.40 -6.23 -10.38
C LEU A 158 -11.83 -5.58 -11.65
N ARG A 159 -11.23 -6.37 -12.54
CA ARG A 159 -10.58 -5.88 -13.76
C ARG A 159 -11.45 -4.91 -14.58
N HIS A 160 -12.72 -5.25 -14.77
CA HIS A 160 -13.65 -4.43 -15.56
C HIS A 160 -13.99 -3.09 -14.90
N GLN A 161 -13.77 -2.92 -13.60
CA GLN A 161 -14.07 -1.70 -12.84
C GLN A 161 -12.91 -0.71 -12.82
N VAL A 162 -11.73 -1.15 -13.25
CA VAL A 162 -10.48 -0.44 -13.07
C VAL A 162 -10.01 0.18 -14.38
N THR A 163 -9.53 1.40 -14.28
CA THR A 163 -8.71 2.04 -15.31
C THR A 163 -7.47 2.68 -14.69
N CYS A 164 -6.44 2.92 -15.50
CA CYS A 164 -5.31 3.77 -15.13
C CYS A 164 -5.50 5.23 -15.59
N PHE A 165 -6.47 5.48 -16.48
CA PHE A 165 -6.59 6.71 -17.25
C PHE A 165 -7.82 7.52 -16.80
N ARG A 166 -7.67 8.84 -16.62
CA ARG A 166 -8.75 9.70 -16.07
C ARG A 166 -9.95 9.78 -17.01
N GLU A 167 -9.67 9.85 -18.30
CA GLU A 167 -10.61 9.99 -19.41
C GLU A 167 -11.44 8.72 -19.66
N ARG A 168 -11.02 7.58 -19.10
CA ARG A 168 -11.75 6.30 -19.22
C ARG A 168 -12.63 5.99 -18.02
N VAL A 169 -12.68 6.89 -17.03
CA VAL A 169 -13.56 6.74 -15.87
C VAL A 169 -15.01 6.91 -16.31
N ASN A 170 -15.85 5.93 -15.99
CA ASN A 170 -17.28 5.92 -16.31
C ASN A 170 -18.06 5.06 -15.30
N GLU A 171 -19.33 4.78 -15.59
CA GLU A 171 -20.23 4.01 -14.69
C GLU A 171 -19.76 2.58 -14.44
N GLU A 172 -19.12 1.95 -15.43
CA GLU A 172 -18.56 0.60 -15.30
C GLU A 172 -17.14 0.66 -14.73
N ARG A 173 -16.34 1.65 -15.13
CA ARG A 173 -14.92 1.86 -14.76
C ARG A 173 -14.77 3.01 -13.78
N PHE A 174 -15.25 2.82 -12.57
CA PHE A 174 -15.30 3.88 -11.56
C PHE A 174 -14.12 3.87 -10.58
N VAL A 175 -13.15 2.95 -10.74
CA VAL A 175 -11.90 2.93 -9.95
C VAL A 175 -10.74 3.29 -10.85
N ARG A 176 -10.01 4.36 -10.50
CA ARG A 176 -8.77 4.74 -11.16
C ARG A 176 -7.56 4.39 -10.31
N ILE A 177 -6.68 3.53 -10.80
CA ILE A 177 -5.35 3.31 -10.23
C ILE A 177 -4.45 4.48 -10.66
N ILE A 178 -3.56 4.93 -9.78
CA ILE A 178 -2.53 5.92 -10.11
C ILE A 178 -1.21 5.17 -10.35
N PRO A 179 -0.81 4.92 -11.61
CA PRO A 179 0.29 3.99 -11.90
C PRO A 179 1.63 4.43 -11.30
N SER A 180 1.91 5.73 -11.30
CA SER A 180 3.14 6.30 -10.70
C SER A 180 3.26 6.06 -9.18
N SER A 181 2.17 5.69 -8.51
CA SER A 181 2.17 5.32 -7.09
C SER A 181 2.35 3.81 -6.85
N CYS A 182 2.36 2.99 -7.90
CA CYS A 182 2.45 1.55 -7.76
C CYS A 182 3.89 1.15 -7.42
N LEU A 183 4.08 0.57 -6.24
CA LEU A 183 5.35 0.08 -5.73
C LEU A 183 5.28 -1.43 -5.55
N LEU A 184 6.29 -2.14 -6.02
CA LEU A 184 6.43 -3.59 -5.85
C LEU A 184 7.42 -3.86 -4.72
N LEU A 185 6.96 -4.61 -3.73
CA LEU A 185 7.65 -4.81 -2.47
C LEU A 185 8.00 -6.29 -2.30
N GLN A 186 9.27 -6.55 -1.98
CA GLN A 186 9.75 -7.89 -1.63
C GLN A 186 10.51 -7.84 -0.31
N GLY A 187 10.04 -8.61 0.67
CA GLY A 187 10.77 -8.82 1.92
C GLY A 187 12.07 -9.58 1.67
N LEU A 188 13.15 -9.09 2.27
CA LEU A 188 14.47 -9.72 2.24
C LEU A 188 14.74 -10.38 3.60
N ASP A 189 15.61 -11.38 3.62
CA ASP A 189 16.07 -11.93 4.88
C ASP A 189 16.91 -10.90 5.63
N ALA A 190 16.79 -10.88 6.96
CA ALA A 190 17.70 -10.11 7.78
C ALA A 190 19.14 -10.57 7.49
N PRO A 191 20.10 -9.66 7.26
CA PRO A 191 21.48 -10.08 7.14
C PRO A 191 21.87 -10.85 8.40
N PRO A 192 22.64 -11.95 8.27
CA PRO A 192 23.11 -12.68 9.45
C PRO A 192 23.86 -11.70 10.37
N PRO A 193 23.72 -11.83 11.70
CA PRO A 193 24.40 -10.93 12.63
C PRO A 193 25.89 -10.93 12.33
N ARG A 194 26.46 -9.74 12.06
CA ARG A 194 27.90 -9.58 11.85
C ARG A 194 28.61 -9.91 13.16
N GLY A 195 29.22 -11.09 13.23
CA GLY A 195 30.14 -11.45 14.30
C GLY A 195 29.68 -12.61 15.19
N MET A 196 29.76 -13.83 14.67
CA MET A 196 30.26 -14.95 15.45
C MET A 196 31.15 -15.77 14.53
N SER A 197 32.44 -15.45 14.53
CA SER A 197 33.47 -16.32 13.99
C SER A 197 33.40 -17.63 14.76
N ILE A 198 32.78 -18.65 14.18
CA ILE A 198 32.93 -20.01 14.67
C ILE A 198 34.29 -20.47 14.17
N SER A 199 35.33 -20.14 14.92
CA SER A 199 36.63 -20.79 14.80
C SER A 199 36.42 -22.28 15.06
N ARG A 200 36.32 -23.08 13.99
CA ARG A 200 36.41 -24.54 14.09
C ARG A 200 37.79 -24.88 14.66
N PRO A 201 37.90 -25.69 15.73
CA PRO A 201 39.19 -26.24 16.11
C PRO A 201 39.65 -27.18 14.99
N ARG A 202 40.87 -26.95 14.50
CA ARG A 202 41.55 -27.88 13.60
C ARG A 202 41.71 -29.22 14.33
N ARG A 203 41.24 -30.29 13.70
CA ARG A 203 41.70 -31.66 14.00
C ARG A 203 42.95 -31.94 13.18
#